data_AF-A0A5K1AY83-F1
#
_entry.id   AF-A0A5K1AY83-F1
#
_cell.length_a   1.000
_cell.length_b   1.000
_cell.length_c   1.000
_cell.angle_alpha   90.00
_cell.angle_beta   90.00
_cell.angle_gamma   90.00
#
_symmetry.space_group_name_H-M   'P 1'
#
loop_
_entity.id
_entity.type
_entity.pdbx_description
1 polymer ?
#
loop_
_entity_poly.entity_id
_entity_poly.type
_entity_poly.pdbx_seq_one_letter_code
_entity_poly.pdbx_strand_id
1 'polypeptide(L)' 'VTALLARPDKSSKVRKYWNWYHHWVGRIAIAIGIGNTFYGISLGGDGSWNIGLGIAIGVLGLTAMIMEVRKRMRK' A
#
# COMPACT_ATOMS: atom_id res chain seq x y z
N VAL A 1 9.54 -2.14 -8.86
CA VAL A 1 11.02 -2.12 -8.84
C VAL A 1 11.58 -0.77 -9.31
N THR A 2 11.14 -0.26 -10.47
CA THR A 2 11.50 1.09 -10.97
C THR A 2 11.21 2.22 -9.98
N ALA A 3 10.09 2.15 -9.24
CA ALA A 3 9.72 3.16 -8.24
C ALA A 3 10.66 3.23 -7.00
N LEU A 4 11.42 2.18 -6.73
CA LEU A 4 12.42 2.13 -5.65
C LEU A 4 13.81 2.55 -6.15
N LEU A 5 14.17 2.13 -7.37
CA LEU A 5 15.49 2.38 -7.96
C LEU A 5 15.63 3.77 -8.59
N ALA A 6 14.56 4.37 -9.12
CA ALA A 6 14.60 5.67 -9.79
C ALA A 6 14.26 6.85 -8.85
N ARG A 7 14.50 6.71 -7.54
CA ARG A 7 14.18 7.76 -6.55
C ARG A 7 15.07 9.00 -6.81
N PRO A 8 14.49 10.17 -7.13
CA PRO A 8 15.27 11.38 -7.44
C PRO A 8 16.01 11.96 -6.23
N ASP A 9 17.09 12.70 -6.48
CA ASP A 9 17.89 13.37 -5.46
C ASP A 9 17.06 14.34 -4.59
N LYS A 10 17.47 14.50 -3.31
CA LYS A 10 16.77 15.31 -2.29
C LYS A 10 16.61 16.78 -2.68
N SER A 11 17.54 17.33 -3.47
CA SER A 11 17.54 18.72 -3.90
C SER A 11 16.64 19.01 -5.12
N SER A 12 16.22 17.97 -5.85
CA SER A 12 15.50 18.17 -7.11
C SER A 12 14.01 18.46 -6.91
N LYS A 13 13.46 19.39 -7.71
CA LYS A 13 12.00 19.64 -7.78
C LYS A 13 11.22 18.38 -8.19
N VAL A 14 11.86 17.48 -8.95
CA VAL A 14 11.30 16.21 -9.44
C VAL A 14 10.94 15.28 -8.27
N ARG A 15 11.67 15.33 -7.15
CA ARG A 15 11.38 14.51 -5.97
C ARG A 15 10.00 14.77 -5.37
N LYS A 16 9.48 16.00 -5.46
CA LYS A 16 8.14 16.35 -4.98
C LYS A 16 7.07 15.62 -5.79
N TYR A 17 7.20 15.63 -7.13
CA TYR A 17 6.29 14.92 -8.03
C TYR A 17 6.43 13.40 -7.90
N TRP A 18 7.66 12.89 -7.75
CA TRP A 18 7.91 11.48 -7.51
C TRP A 18 7.25 10.98 -6.22
N ASN A 19 7.35 11.73 -5.12
CA ASN A 19 6.70 11.40 -3.86
C ASN A 19 5.17 11.34 -4.00
N TRP A 20 4.58 12.31 -4.72
CA TRP A 20 3.14 12.32 -4.98
C TRP A 20 2.72 11.10 -5.81
N TYR A 21 3.39 10.88 -6.94
CA TYR A 21 3.16 9.74 -7.83
C TYR A 21 3.25 8.41 -7.07
N HIS A 22 4.37 8.19 -6.37
CA HIS A 22 4.62 6.94 -5.67
C HIS A 22 3.59 6.67 -4.57
N HIS A 23 3.17 7.71 -3.84
CA HIS A 23 2.13 7.55 -2.81
C HIS A 23 0.76 7.21 -3.41
N TRP A 24 0.31 7.90 -4.44
CA TRP A 24 -1.02 7.68 -5.01
C TRP A 24 -1.10 6.39 -5.81
N VAL A 25 -0.14 6.16 -6.71
CA VAL A 25 -0.10 4.95 -7.52
C VAL A 25 0.12 3.73 -6.64
N GLY A 26 0.96 3.81 -5.61
CA GLY A 26 1.13 2.74 -4.64
C GLY A 26 -0.16 2.39 -3.89
N ARG A 27 -0.93 3.40 -3.44
CA ARG A 27 -2.23 3.17 -2.76
C ARG A 27 -3.25 2.52 -3.69
N ILE A 28 -3.35 2.99 -4.92
CA ILE A 28 -4.26 2.42 -5.93
C ILE A 28 -3.86 0.97 -6.22
N ALA A 29 -2.58 0.69 -6.41
CA ALA A 29 -2.08 -0.67 -6.67
C ALA A 29 -2.41 -1.63 -5.50
N ILE A 30 -2.24 -1.18 -4.25
CA ILE A 30 -2.63 -1.97 -3.06
C ILE A 30 -4.13 -2.24 -3.06
N ALA A 31 -4.97 -1.23 -3.32
CA ALA A 31 -6.42 -1.39 -3.35
C ALA A 31 -6.87 -2.40 -4.43
N ILE A 32 -6.30 -2.31 -5.63
CA ILE A 32 -6.56 -3.27 -6.72
C ILE A 32 -6.09 -4.67 -6.33
N GLY A 33 -4.90 -4.80 -5.73
CA GLY A 33 -4.37 -6.09 -5.28
C GLY A 33 -5.24 -6.78 -4.22
N ILE A 34 -5.76 -6.01 -3.27
CA ILE A 34 -6.73 -6.49 -2.28
C ILE A 34 -7.99 -7.02 -2.98
N GLY A 35 -8.61 -6.21 -3.85
CA GLY A 35 -9.81 -6.61 -4.59
C GLY A 35 -9.60 -7.85 -5.45
N ASN A 36 -8.46 -7.92 -6.15
CA ASN A 36 -8.11 -9.07 -6.99
C ASN A 36 -7.90 -10.36 -6.18
N THR A 37 -7.40 -10.24 -4.95
CA THR A 37 -7.19 -11.41 -4.08
C THR A 37 -8.53 -11.96 -3.58
N PHE A 38 -9.44 -11.10 -3.13
CA PHE A 38 -10.80 -11.51 -2.77
C PHE A 38 -11.56 -12.09 -3.97
N TYR A 39 -11.40 -11.48 -5.14
CA TYR A 39 -12.00 -12.00 -6.38
C TYR A 39 -11.45 -13.39 -6.75
N GLY A 40 -10.13 -13.59 -6.69
CA GLY A 40 -9.50 -14.90 -6.92
C GLY A 40 -9.97 -15.97 -5.94
N ILE A 41 -10.15 -15.63 -4.66
CA ILE A 41 -10.70 -16.56 -3.65
C ILE A 41 -12.15 -16.91 -3.96
N SER A 42 -12.96 -15.93 -4.37
CA SER A 42 -14.35 -16.18 -4.77
C SER A 42 -14.47 -17.12 -5.97
N LEU A 43 -13.53 -17.04 -6.92
CA LEU A 43 -13.43 -17.94 -8.07
C LEU A 43 -12.96 -19.35 -7.68
N GLY A 44 -12.11 -19.47 -6.65
CA GLY A 44 -11.58 -20.74 -6.17
C GLY A 44 -12.57 -21.59 -5.36
N GLY A 45 -13.75 -21.08 -5.03
CA GLY A 45 -14.81 -21.81 -4.32
C GLY A 45 -14.58 -22.01 -2.81
N ASP A 46 -13.37 -21.73 -2.30
CA ASP A 46 -13.02 -21.89 -0.89
C ASP A 46 -12.89 -20.54 -0.18
N GLY A 47 -13.96 -20.14 0.52
CA GLY A 47 -13.99 -18.92 1.34
C GLY A 47 -13.15 -18.98 2.62
N SER A 48 -12.47 -20.11 2.90
CA SER A 48 -11.71 -20.34 4.13
C SER A 48 -10.57 -19.34 4.34
N TRP A 49 -9.98 -18.84 3.26
CA TRP A 49 -8.87 -17.89 3.31
C TRP A 49 -9.29 -16.42 3.48
N ASN A 50 -10.58 -16.09 3.37
CA ASN A 50 -11.07 -14.72 3.49
C ASN A 50 -10.75 -14.11 4.88
N ILE A 51 -10.83 -14.92 5.94
CA ILE A 51 -10.54 -14.48 7.31
C ILE A 51 -9.04 -14.22 7.47
N GLY A 52 -8.19 -15.14 6.99
CA GLY A 52 -6.73 -14.99 7.06
C GLY A 52 -6.25 -13.75 6.30
N LEU A 53 -6.82 -13.46 5.14
CA LEU A 53 -6.55 -12.25 4.38
C LEU A 53 -7.11 -10.99 5.04
N GLY A 54 -8.31 -11.06 5.62
CA GLY A 54 -8.86 -9.96 6.42
C GLY A 54 -7.94 -9.58 7.57
N ILE A 55 -7.40 -10.57 8.30
CA ILE A 55 -6.43 -10.35 9.37
C ILE A 55 -5.13 -9.73 8.83
N ALA A 56 -4.59 -10.28 7.74
CA ALA A 56 -3.35 -9.76 7.13
C ALA A 56 -3.50 -8.29 6.69
N ILE A 57 -4.59 -7.96 6.00
CA ILE A 57 -4.90 -6.58 5.59
C ILE A 57 -5.11 -5.68 6.81
N GLY A 58 -5.80 -6.18 7.84
CA GLY A 58 -6.01 -5.47 9.10
C GLY A 58 -4.70 -5.11 9.81
N VAL A 59 -3.77 -6.06 9.92
CA VAL A 59 -2.44 -5.84 10.51
C VAL A 59 -1.64 -4.82 9.70
N LEU A 60 -1.65 -4.94 8.36
CA LEU A 60 -0.97 -3.98 7.48
C LEU A 60 -1.58 -2.57 7.60
N GLY A 61 -2.91 -2.47 7.64
CA GLY A 61 -3.63 -1.21 7.81
C GLY A 61 -3.36 -0.56 9.17
N LEU A 62 -3.40 -1.33 10.26
CA LEU A 62 -3.07 -0.86 11.60
C LEU A 62 -1.63 -0.35 11.67
N THR A 63 -0.68 -1.11 11.13
CA THR A 63 0.73 -0.72 11.08
C THR A 63 0.92 0.59 10.31
N ALA A 64 0.26 0.73 9.16
CA ALA A 64 0.28 1.97 8.37
C ALA A 64 -0.33 3.16 9.14
N MET A 65 -1.43 2.94 9.86
CA MET A 65 -2.07 3.96 10.69
C MET A 65 -1.15 4.44 11.81
N ILE A 66 -0.50 3.51 12.54
CA ILE A 66 0.48 3.83 13.58
C ILE A 66 1.63 4.65 13.00
N MET A 67 2.17 4.27 11.84
CA MET A 67 3.25 5.01 11.18
C MET A 67 2.82 6.42 10.77
N GLU A 68 1.62 6.58 10.22
CA GLU A 68 1.09 7.90 9.83
C GLU A 68 0.85 8.79 11.05
N VAL A 69 0.29 8.26 12.15
CA VAL A 69 0.12 8.98 13.42
C VAL A 69 1.46 9.40 14.00
N ARG A 70 2.44 8.47 14.09
CA ARG A 70 3.80 8.80 14.55
C ARG A 70 4.46 9.85 13.68
N LYS A 71 4.27 9.82 12.36
CA LYS A 71 4.79 10.83 11.44
C LYS A 71 4.14 12.19 11.69
N ARG A 72 2.84 12.25 11.99
CA ARG A 72 2.14 13.51 12.33
C ARG A 72 2.57 14.08 13.68
N MET A 73 2.82 13.24 14.69
CA MET A 73 3.32 13.70 16.00
C MET A 73 4.79 14.18 15.98
N ARG A 74 5.58 13.75 14.99
CA ARG A 74 6.99 14.15 14.82
C ARG A 74 7.18 15.36 13.90
N LYS A 75 6.09 15.98 13.46
CA LYS A 75 6.08 17.13 12.55
C LYS A 75 5.63 18.36 13.32
#